data_AF-A0A0E3GPI1-F1
#
_entry.id   AF-A0A0E3GPI1-F1
#
_cell.length_a   1.000
_cell.length_b   1.000
_cell.length_c   1.000
_cell.angle_alpha   90.00
_cell.angle_beta   90.00
_cell.angle_gamma   90.00
#
_symmetry.space_group_name_H-M   'P 1'
#
loop_
_entity.id
_entity.type
_entity.pdbx_description
1 polymer ?
#
loop_
_entity_poly.entity_id
_entity_poly.type
_entity_poly.pdbx_seq_one_letter_code
_entity_poly.pdbx_strand_id
1 'polypeptide(L)'
;MKFIQTFLFAILTQKLHYFWLPRFFGLLFMPGFIFDIEILLLFQALILLHASLGLEAILEDYLHVEVIKYQYLSLVKLFSILLINLNILYLL
;
A
#
# COMPACT_ATOMS: atom_id res chain seq x y z
N MET A 1 8.65 -6.33 38.15
CA MET A 1 9.67 -7.20 38.78
C MET A 1 10.22 -8.27 37.84
N LYS A 2 9.39 -9.03 37.10
CA LYS A 2 9.88 -10.07 36.16
C LYS A 2 10.83 -9.56 35.08
N PHE A 3 10.58 -8.38 34.48
CA PHE A 3 11.47 -7.80 33.46
C PHE A 3 12.91 -7.63 33.95
N ILE A 4 13.09 -7.04 35.13
CA ILE A 4 14.42 -6.78 35.72
C ILE A 4 15.13 -8.11 36.01
N GLN A 5 14.41 -9.10 36.54
CA GLN A 5 14.96 -10.44 36.79
C GLN A 5 15.39 -11.13 35.49
N THR A 6 14.55 -11.09 34.44
CA THR A 6 14.88 -11.70 33.14
C THR A 6 16.01 -10.95 32.42
N PHE A 7 16.12 -9.63 32.62
CA PHE A 7 17.19 -8.80 32.07
C PHE A 7 18.53 -9.10 32.74
N LEU A 8 18.56 -9.10 34.08
CA LEU A 8 19.76 -9.46 34.85
C LEU A 8 20.21 -10.89 34.53
N PHE A 9 19.27 -11.84 34.41
CA PHE A 9 19.58 -13.21 34.00
C PHE A 9 20.19 -13.27 32.59
N ALA A 10 19.68 -12.48 31.64
CA ALA A 10 20.23 -12.40 30.29
C ALA A 10 21.64 -11.79 30.24
N ILE A 11 21.94 -10.81 31.11
CA ILE A 11 23.29 -10.26 31.29
C ILE A 11 24.22 -11.33 31.84
N LEU A 12 23.83 -11.99 32.94
CA LEU A 12 24.63 -13.01 33.62
C LEU A 12 24.95 -14.21 32.73
N THR A 13 24.04 -14.56 31.82
CA THR A 13 24.21 -15.68 30.87
C THR A 13 24.82 -15.28 29.54
N GLN A 14 25.21 -14.00 29.35
CA GLN A 14 25.67 -13.43 28.07
C GLN A 14 24.68 -13.63 26.90
N LYS A 15 23.40 -13.86 27.19
CA LYS A 15 22.31 -14.08 26.22
C LYS A 15 21.48 -12.82 25.98
N LEU A 16 22.15 -11.66 25.93
CA LEU A 16 21.48 -10.37 25.78
C LEU A 16 20.69 -10.26 24.45
N HIS A 17 21.14 -10.93 23.40
CA HIS A 17 20.47 -10.98 22.10
C HIS A 17 19.11 -11.69 22.20
N TYR A 18 19.00 -12.84 22.87
CA TYR A 18 17.71 -13.52 23.09
C TYR A 18 16.72 -12.67 23.90
N PHE A 19 17.24 -11.79 24.75
CA PHE A 19 16.42 -10.84 25.49
C PHE A 19 15.92 -9.71 24.57
N TRP A 20 16.80 -9.02 23.86
CA TRP A 20 16.41 -7.84 23.10
C TRP A 20 15.72 -8.15 21.76
N LEU A 21 16.14 -9.20 21.05
CA LEU A 21 15.72 -9.47 19.69
C LEU A 21 14.19 -9.64 19.54
N PRO A 22 13.50 -10.45 20.36
CA PRO A 22 12.03 -10.55 20.30
C PRO A 22 11.32 -9.23 20.62
N ARG A 23 11.92 -8.39 21.47
CA ARG A 23 11.35 -7.10 21.87
C ARG A 23 11.52 -6.04 20.78
N PHE A 24 12.67 -6.01 20.11
CA PHE A 24 12.88 -5.17 18.94
C PHE A 24 11.94 -5.57 17.80
N PHE A 25 11.83 -6.86 17.49
CA PHE A 25 10.86 -7.32 16.48
C PHE A 25 9.41 -7.05 16.89
N GLY A 26 9.07 -7.20 18.17
CA GLY A 26 7.75 -6.81 18.68
C GLY A 26 7.47 -5.32 18.54
N LEU A 27 8.46 -4.45 18.78
CA LEU A 27 8.34 -3.01 18.56
C LEU A 27 8.20 -2.65 17.08
N LEU A 28 8.87 -3.38 16.20
CA LEU A 28 8.82 -3.17 14.74
C LEU A 28 7.58 -3.78 14.09
N PHE A 29 6.84 -4.65 14.79
CA PHE A 29 5.67 -5.33 14.24
C PHE A 29 4.59 -4.33 13.79
N MET A 30 4.20 -3.40 14.66
CA MET A 30 3.16 -2.42 14.33
C MET A 30 3.55 -1.45 13.22
N PRO A 31 4.73 -0.79 13.24
CA PRO A 31 5.13 0.07 12.14
C PRO A 31 5.35 -0.71 10.83
N GLY A 32 5.83 -1.96 10.90
CA GLY A 32 5.93 -2.83 9.72
C GLY A 32 4.56 -3.11 9.10
N PHE A 33 3.57 -3.44 9.93
CA PHE A 33 2.19 -3.67 9.47
C PHE A 33 1.57 -2.41 8.83
N ILE A 34 1.76 -1.23 9.43
CA ILE A 34 1.29 0.04 8.84
C ILE A 34 1.98 0.29 7.49
N PHE A 35 3.29 0.05 7.42
CA PHE A 35 4.07 0.24 6.19
C PHE A 35 3.60 -0.69 5.06
N ASP A 36 3.27 -1.95 5.39
CA ASP A 36 2.72 -2.89 4.41
C ASP A 36 1.37 -2.41 3.85
N ILE A 37 0.50 -1.86 4.70
CA ILE A 37 -0.77 -1.26 4.28
C ILE A 37 -0.53 -0.03 3.38
N GLU A 38 0.39 0.85 3.77
CA GLU A 38 0.74 2.04 2.98
C GLU A 38 1.24 1.65 1.58
N ILE A 39 2.11 0.64 1.51
CA ILE A 39 2.59 0.08 0.24
C ILE A 39 1.43 -0.43 -0.60
N LEU A 40 0.51 -1.21 -0.01
CA LEU A 40 -0.65 -1.76 -0.72
C LEU A 40 -1.49 -0.64 -1.36
N LEU A 41 -1.81 0.41 -0.58
CA LEU A 41 -2.58 1.56 -1.03
C LEU A 41 -1.85 2.34 -2.13
N LEU A 42 -0.55 2.56 -1.97
CA LEU A 42 0.28 3.29 -2.92
C LEU A 42 0.36 2.58 -4.28
N PHE A 43 0.60 1.28 -4.28
CA PHE A 43 0.66 0.49 -5.51
C PHE A 43 -0.67 0.50 -6.26
N GLN A 44 -1.78 0.39 -5.54
CA GLN A 44 -3.11 0.41 -6.13
C GLN A 44 -3.41 1.76 -6.80
N ALA A 45 -3.09 2.87 -6.13
CA ALA A 45 -3.23 4.20 -6.70
C ALA A 45 -2.33 4.38 -7.95
N LEU A 46 -1.09 3.90 -7.90
CA LEU A 46 -0.15 3.99 -9.02
C LEU A 46 -0.64 3.18 -10.23
N ILE A 47 -1.15 1.96 -10.02
CA ILE A 47 -1.69 1.12 -11.09
C ILE A 47 -2.89 1.80 -11.75
N LEU A 48 -3.82 2.34 -10.98
CA LEU A 48 -5.00 3.03 -11.52
C LEU A 48 -4.61 4.29 -12.29
N LEU A 49 -3.65 5.07 -11.78
CA LEU A 49 -3.11 6.24 -12.47
C LEU A 49 -2.47 5.84 -13.80
N HIS A 50 -1.58 4.85 -13.78
CA HIS A 50 -0.89 4.36 -14.96
C HIS A 50 -1.87 3.86 -16.02
N ALA A 51 -2.87 3.06 -15.62
CA ALA A 51 -3.90 2.57 -16.53
C ALA A 51 -4.74 3.70 -17.13
N SER A 52 -5.09 4.72 -16.35
CA SER A 52 -5.86 5.89 -16.82
C SER A 52 -5.09 6.67 -17.88
N LEU A 53 -3.80 6.94 -17.65
CA LEU A 53 -2.93 7.63 -18.60
C LEU A 53 -2.70 6.80 -19.86
N GLY A 54 -2.50 5.48 -19.72
CA GLY A 54 -2.34 4.57 -20.85
C GLY A 54 -3.57 4.53 -21.75
N LEU A 55 -4.77 4.49 -21.16
CA LEU A 55 -6.02 4.56 -21.90
C LEU A 55 -6.19 5.92 -22.60
N GLU A 56 -5.83 7.02 -21.94
CA GLU A 56 -5.88 8.35 -22.54
C GLU A 56 -4.96 8.46 -23.78
N ALA A 57 -3.75 7.90 -23.70
CA ALA A 57 -2.84 7.83 -24.84
C ALA A 57 -3.40 6.98 -26.00
N ILE A 58 -3.99 5.82 -25.70
CA ILE A 58 -4.65 4.99 -26.72
C ILE A 58 -5.80 5.75 -27.40
N LEU A 59 -6.62 6.46 -26.63
CA LEU A 59 -7.73 7.24 -27.19
C LEU A 59 -7.21 8.38 -28.08
N GLU A 60 -6.11 9.02 -27.70
CA GLU A 60 -5.44 10.04 -28.51
C GLU A 60 -4.96 9.47 -29.87
N ASP A 61 -4.32 8.32 -29.85
CA ASP A 61 -3.72 7.72 -31.04
C ASP A 61 -4.76 7.18 -32.03
N TYR A 62 -5.88 6.64 -31.53
CA TYR A 62 -6.83 5.88 -32.35
C TYR A 62 -8.17 6.56 -32.61
N LEU A 63 -8.57 7.59 -31.84
CA LEU A 63 -9.83 8.31 -32.06
C LEU A 63 -9.61 9.69 -32.68
N HIS A 64 -9.94 9.80 -33.96
CA HIS A 64 -9.76 11.05 -34.72
C HIS A 64 -11.00 11.96 -34.73
N VAL A 65 -12.15 11.48 -34.24
CA VAL A 65 -13.37 12.29 -34.13
C VAL A 65 -13.46 12.86 -32.71
N GLU A 66 -13.28 14.17 -32.58
CA GLU A 66 -13.18 14.86 -31.28
C GLU A 66 -14.37 14.57 -30.36
N VAL A 67 -15.60 14.61 -30.88
CA VAL A 67 -16.81 14.35 -30.09
C VAL A 67 -16.80 12.94 -29.48
N ILE A 68 -16.41 11.94 -30.27
CA ILE A 68 -16.32 10.55 -29.81
C ILE A 68 -15.19 10.41 -28.78
N LYS A 69 -14.04 11.03 -29.03
CA LYS A 69 -12.91 11.06 -28.11
C LYS A 69 -13.30 11.62 -26.74
N TYR A 70 -14.02 12.75 -26.69
CA TYR A 70 -14.50 13.31 -25.42
C TYR A 70 -15.47 12.39 -24.67
N GLN A 71 -16.35 11.69 -25.39
CA GLN A 71 -17.24 10.69 -24.78
C GLN A 71 -16.44 9.56 -24.13
N TYR A 72 -15.45 9.00 -24.83
CA TYR A 72 -14.60 7.94 -24.29
C TYR A 72 -13.73 8.41 -23.12
N LEU A 73 -13.15 9.62 -23.19
CA LEU A 73 -12.40 10.19 -22.08
C LEU A 73 -13.28 10.32 -20.83
N SER A 74 -14.52 10.79 -20.97
CA SER A 74 -15.48 10.85 -19.86
C SER A 74 -15.76 9.47 -19.27
N LEU A 75 -15.97 8.45 -20.12
CA LEU A 75 -16.16 7.07 -19.69
C LEU A 75 -14.93 6.51 -18.96
N VAL A 76 -13.71 6.80 -19.43
CA VAL A 76 -12.47 6.40 -18.74
C VAL A 76 -12.38 7.02 -17.35
N LYS A 77 -12.74 8.30 -17.19
CA LYS A 77 -12.75 8.93 -15.86
C LYS A 77 -13.83 8.34 -14.95
N LEU A 78 -15.04 8.10 -15.45
CA LEU A 78 -16.11 7.43 -14.70
C LEU A 78 -15.71 6.00 -14.29
N PHE A 79 -15.11 5.24 -15.18
CA PHE A 79 -14.59 3.91 -14.90
C PHE A 79 -13.49 3.93 -13.85
N SER A 80 -12.58 4.91 -13.91
CA SER A 80 -11.54 5.10 -12.90
C SER A 80 -12.14 5.38 -11.52
N ILE A 81 -13.17 6.22 -11.43
CA ILE A 81 -13.89 6.50 -10.17
C ILE A 81 -14.57 5.22 -9.65
N LEU A 82 -15.21 4.44 -10.52
CA LEU A 82 -15.84 3.18 -10.14
C LEU A 82 -14.82 2.19 -9.56
N LEU A 83 -13.67 2.05 -10.21
CA LEU A 83 -12.59 1.20 -9.72
C LEU A 83 -12.03 1.67 -8.37
N ILE A 84 -11.85 2.99 -8.19
CA ILE A 84 -11.42 3.54 -6.89
C ILE A 84 -12.44 3.20 -5.80
N ASN A 85 -13.73 3.42 -6.05
CA ASN A 85 -14.79 3.09 -5.08
C ASN A 85 -14.84 1.59 -4.75
N LEU A 86 -14.68 0.73 -5.75
CA LEU A 86 -14.63 -0.71 -5.55
C LEU A 86 -13.42 -1.12 -4.70
N ASN A 87 -12.27 -0.51 -4.94
CA ASN A 87 -11.06 -0.77 -4.17
C ASN A 87 -11.21 -0.32 -2.71
N ILE A 88 -11.80 0.86 -2.47
CA ILE A 88 -12.11 1.33 -1.11
C ILE A 88 -13.06 0.35 -0.41
N LEU A 89 -14.09 -0.14 -1.11
CA LEU A 89 -15.03 -1.11 -0.56
C LEU A 89 -14.35 -2.42 -0.14
N TYR A 90 -13.38 -2.92 -0.92
CA TYR A 90 -12.65 -4.15 -0.57
C TYR A 90 -11.61 -3.96 0.56
N LEU A 91 -11.23 -2.72 0.86
CA LEU A 91 -10.30 -2.38 1.93
C LEU A 91 -11.00 -2.13 3.29
N LEU A 92 -12.33 -1.98 3.30
CA LEU A 92 -13.19 -1.78 4.47
C LEU A 92 -13.78 -3.10 4.97
#